data_AF-A0A3N5SBZ8-F1
#
_entry.id   AF-A0A3N5SBZ8-F1
#
_cell.length_a   1.000
_cell.length_b   1.000
_cell.length_c   1.000
_cell.angle_alpha   90.00
_cell.angle_beta   90.00
_cell.angle_gamma   90.00
#
_symmetry.space_group_name_H-M   'P 1'
#
loop_
_entity.id
_entity.type
_entity.pdbx_description
1 polymer ?
#
loop_
_entity_poly.entity_id
_entity_poly.type
_entity_poly.pdbx_seq_one_letter_code
_entity_poly.pdbx_strand_id
1 'polypeptide(L)'
;SSKKLNVPVAGVVPPHLLGAGAGLTSEGGSLHIQTQDREALREAKLDHLRLGDVVALADYDSRWNHGYLRGAVGIGVVGQGDSPRAGYGPGITLLMTATGGEIEPIVTQGVNLKEIFNLPD
;
A
#
# COMPACT_ATOMS: atom_id res chain seq x y z
N SER A 1 -15.25 -0.36 23.94
CA SER A 1 -13.87 -0.12 23.48
C SER A 1 -13.64 -1.05 22.30
N SER A 2 -13.76 -0.54 21.06
CA SER A 2 -13.48 -1.36 19.88
C SER A 2 -11.97 -1.53 19.77
N LYS A 3 -11.49 -2.77 19.83
CA LYS A 3 -10.07 -3.07 19.59
C LYS A 3 -9.79 -2.85 18.10
N LYS A 4 -8.76 -2.06 17.79
CA LYS A 4 -8.23 -1.96 16.42
C LYS A 4 -7.45 -3.23 16.08
N LEU A 5 -7.43 -3.57 14.79
CA LEU A 5 -6.60 -4.63 14.24
C LEU A 5 -5.23 -4.06 13.92
N ASN A 6 -4.22 -4.51 14.67
CA ASN A 6 -2.82 -4.15 14.41
C ASN A 6 -2.29 -5.00 13.25
N VAL A 7 -1.86 -4.36 12.16
CA VAL A 7 -1.34 -5.06 10.97
C VAL A 7 0.10 -4.65 10.72
N PRO A 8 1.09 -5.55 10.85
CA PRO A 8 2.47 -5.26 10.48
C PRO A 8 2.56 -4.92 8.99
N VAL A 9 3.32 -3.88 8.66
CA VAL A 9 3.59 -3.45 7.28
C VAL A 9 5.05 -3.00 7.13
N ALA A 10 5.60 -3.13 5.93
CA ALA A 10 6.92 -2.60 5.58
C ALA A 10 6.92 -1.07 5.51
N GLY A 11 5.80 -0.47 5.13
CA GLY A 11 5.65 0.98 5.03
C GLY A 11 4.19 1.44 4.93
N VAL A 12 3.98 2.73 5.16
CA VAL A 12 2.69 3.41 5.00
C VAL A 12 2.80 4.38 3.82
N VAL A 13 2.02 4.13 2.77
CA VAL A 13 1.97 4.97 1.57
C VAL A 13 1.04 6.16 1.83
N PRO A 14 1.56 7.40 1.81
CA PRO A 14 0.72 8.58 1.95
C PRO A 14 -0.17 8.76 0.71
N PRO A 15 -1.36 9.36 0.85
CA PRO A 15 -2.37 9.41 -0.22
C PRO A 15 -1.89 10.13 -1.48
N HIS A 16 -1.02 11.14 -1.37
CA HIS A 16 -0.49 11.86 -2.52
C HIS A 16 0.54 11.05 -3.34
N LEU A 17 1.00 9.90 -2.81
CA LEU A 17 1.81 8.94 -3.56
C LEU A 17 0.98 7.79 -4.14
N LEU A 18 -0.34 7.78 -3.94
CA LEU A 18 -1.25 6.83 -4.61
C LEU A 18 -1.73 7.43 -5.93
N GLY A 19 -1.35 6.79 -7.04
CA GLY A 19 -1.55 7.31 -8.38
C GLY A 19 -2.52 6.48 -9.22
N ALA A 20 -2.00 5.97 -10.34
CA ALA A 20 -2.74 5.19 -11.33
C ALA A 20 -3.48 4.03 -10.66
N GLY A 21 -4.72 3.81 -11.09
CA GLY A 21 -5.64 2.86 -10.45
C GLY A 21 -6.71 3.51 -9.58
N ALA A 22 -6.54 4.78 -9.21
CA ALA A 22 -7.61 5.57 -8.60
C ALA A 22 -8.89 5.53 -9.47
N GLY A 23 -10.01 5.16 -8.86
CA GLY A 23 -11.31 4.98 -9.51
C GLY A 23 -11.55 3.59 -10.11
N LEU A 24 -10.53 2.74 -10.28
CA LEU A 24 -10.73 1.35 -10.74
C LEU A 24 -11.37 0.49 -9.64
N THR A 25 -11.94 -0.64 -10.04
CA THR A 25 -12.54 -1.59 -9.11
C THR A 25 -11.47 -2.30 -8.30
N SER A 26 -11.75 -2.54 -7.02
CA SER A 26 -10.77 -3.07 -6.06
C SER A 26 -10.48 -4.56 -6.23
N GLU A 27 -11.38 -5.33 -6.84
CA GLU A 27 -11.20 -6.77 -7.05
C GLU A 27 -10.20 -7.13 -8.17
N GLY A 28 -9.91 -6.20 -9.07
CA GLY A 28 -9.04 -6.47 -10.23
C GLY A 28 -8.25 -5.27 -10.76
N GLY A 29 -8.56 -4.05 -10.34
CA GLY A 29 -7.75 -2.87 -10.63
C GLY A 29 -6.52 -2.84 -9.73
N SER A 30 -5.33 -2.66 -10.33
CA SER A 30 -4.14 -2.35 -9.55
C SER A 30 -4.10 -0.87 -9.20
N LEU A 31 -3.75 -0.56 -7.96
CA LEU A 31 -3.36 0.78 -7.53
C LEU A 31 -1.84 0.87 -7.52
N HIS A 32 -1.28 1.99 -7.95
CA HIS A 32 0.17 2.15 -8.04
C HIS A 32 0.67 3.20 -7.04
N ILE A 33 1.82 2.92 -6.45
CA ILE A 33 2.62 3.93 -5.75
C ILE A 33 3.37 4.71 -6.82
N GLN A 34 3.13 6.01 -6.97
CA GLN A 34 3.85 6.83 -7.95
C GLN A 34 5.25 7.20 -7.44
N THR A 35 6.27 7.05 -8.29
CA THR A 35 7.68 7.07 -7.85
C THR A 35 8.54 8.15 -8.48
N GLN A 36 7.94 9.04 -9.29
CA GLN A 36 8.66 10.11 -9.98
C GLN A 36 9.34 11.08 -9.00
N ASP A 37 8.65 11.44 -7.92
CA ASP A 37 9.23 12.22 -6.84
C ASP A 37 10.00 11.30 -5.88
N ARG A 38 11.31 11.15 -6.16
CA ARG A 38 12.21 10.33 -5.35
C ARG A 38 12.47 10.92 -3.96
N GLU A 39 12.29 12.22 -3.79
CA GLU A 39 12.46 12.88 -2.48
C GLU A 39 11.25 12.58 -1.60
N ALA A 40 10.03 12.73 -2.10
CA ALA A 40 8.81 12.35 -1.39
C ALA A 40 8.81 10.86 -0.98
N LEU A 41 9.34 9.97 -1.84
CA LEU A 41 9.52 8.56 -1.47
C LEU A 41 10.49 8.36 -0.31
N ARG A 42 11.62 9.08 -0.28
CA ARG A 42 12.60 9.00 0.82
C ARG A 42 12.02 9.55 2.11
N GLU A 43 11.30 10.66 2.05
CA GLU A 43 10.60 11.24 3.20
C GLU A 43 9.57 10.27 3.77
N ALA A 44 8.83 9.59 2.89
CA ALA A 44 7.88 8.53 3.26
C ALA A 44 8.56 7.20 3.66
N LYS A 45 9.88 7.07 3.48
CA LYS A 45 10.66 5.83 3.68
C LYS A 45 10.11 4.68 2.83
N LEU A 46 9.88 4.92 1.54
CA LEU A 46 9.36 3.94 0.57
C LEU A 46 10.34 3.70 -0.60
N ASP A 47 11.49 4.36 -0.61
CA ASP A 47 12.51 4.25 -1.66
C ASP A 47 13.27 2.90 -1.68
N HIS A 48 13.00 2.06 -0.69
CA HIS A 48 13.58 0.73 -0.51
C HIS A 48 12.56 -0.42 -0.65
N LEU A 49 11.34 -0.13 -1.11
CA LEU A 49 10.30 -1.15 -1.30
C LEU A 49 10.73 -2.25 -2.28
N ARG A 50 10.30 -3.47 -1.99
CA ARG A 50 10.58 -4.69 -2.74
C ARG A 50 9.27 -5.35 -3.18
N LEU A 51 9.32 -6.14 -4.25
CA LEU A 51 8.23 -7.04 -4.59
C LEU A 51 7.92 -7.96 -3.39
N GLY A 52 6.64 -8.13 -3.08
CA GLY A 52 6.15 -8.90 -1.94
C GLY A 52 6.04 -8.13 -0.63
N ASP A 53 6.53 -6.88 -0.53
CA ASP A 53 6.37 -6.08 0.69
C ASP A 53 4.88 -5.81 0.94
N VAL A 54 4.46 -5.97 2.20
CA VAL A 54 3.10 -5.61 2.64
C VAL A 54 3.11 -4.14 3.03
N VAL A 55 2.19 -3.34 2.47
CA VAL A 55 2.11 -1.89 2.70
C VAL A 55 0.71 -1.49 3.14
N ALA A 56 0.63 -0.40 3.90
CA ALA A 56 -0.64 0.28 4.19
C ALA A 56 -0.85 1.45 3.23
N LEU A 57 -2.09 1.67 2.80
CA LEU A 57 -2.51 2.77 1.95
C LEU A 57 -3.27 3.76 2.82
N ALA A 58 -2.64 4.87 3.18
CA ALA A 58 -3.24 5.85 4.07
C ALA A 58 -4.29 6.70 3.34
N ASP A 59 -5.40 6.98 4.04
CA ASP A 59 -6.53 7.78 3.57
C ASP A 59 -7.12 7.27 2.25
N TYR A 60 -7.24 5.96 2.10
CA TYR A 60 -7.71 5.34 0.87
C TYR A 60 -8.72 4.23 1.14
N ASP A 61 -9.95 4.43 0.67
CA ASP A 61 -11.00 3.41 0.66
C ASP A 61 -10.82 2.51 -0.55
N SER A 62 -11.03 1.21 -0.37
CA SER A 62 -11.01 0.24 -1.45
C SER A 62 -12.05 -0.86 -1.26
N ARG A 63 -13.20 -0.54 -0.63
CA ARG A 63 -14.30 -1.51 -0.43
C ARG A 63 -14.96 -1.92 -1.75
N TRP A 64 -14.93 -1.04 -2.75
CA TRP A 64 -15.51 -1.24 -4.07
C TRP A 64 -14.56 -0.73 -5.16
N ASN A 65 -14.16 0.53 -5.02
CA ASN A 65 -13.21 1.19 -5.89
C ASN A 65 -12.13 1.86 -5.05
N HIS A 66 -11.00 2.10 -5.68
CA HIS A 66 -9.88 2.85 -5.16
C HIS A 66 -10.19 4.35 -5.09
N GLY A 67 -10.19 4.96 -3.90
CA GLY A 67 -10.39 6.40 -3.78
C GLY A 67 -9.95 6.99 -2.45
N TYR A 68 -9.57 8.27 -2.47
CA TYR A 68 -9.20 8.99 -1.26
C TYR A 68 -10.41 9.12 -0.32
N LEU A 69 -10.22 8.68 0.92
CA LEU A 69 -11.16 8.86 2.02
C LEU A 69 -10.37 8.99 3.31
N ARG A 70 -10.40 10.17 3.92
CA ARG A 70 -9.66 10.42 5.16
C ARG A 70 -10.04 9.42 6.25
N GLY A 71 -9.02 8.83 6.88
CA GLY A 71 -9.16 7.83 7.94
C GLY A 71 -9.37 6.40 7.44
N ALA A 72 -9.60 6.21 6.14
CA ALA A 72 -9.61 4.87 5.55
C ALA A 72 -8.19 4.33 5.43
N VAL A 73 -8.06 3.01 5.58
CA VAL A 73 -6.80 2.29 5.46
C VAL A 73 -7.02 1.09 4.55
N GLY A 74 -6.23 1.00 3.48
CA GLY A 74 -6.06 -0.24 2.73
C GLY A 74 -4.79 -0.97 3.17
N ILE A 75 -4.76 -2.29 3.07
CA ILE A 75 -3.55 -3.11 3.19
C ILE A 75 -3.39 -3.86 1.88
N GLY A 76 -2.20 -3.81 1.30
CA GLY A 76 -1.89 -4.47 0.04
C GLY A 76 -0.46 -4.99 -0.03
N VAL A 77 -0.16 -5.70 -1.10
CA VAL A 77 1.17 -6.24 -1.40
C VAL A 77 1.70 -5.61 -2.66
N VAL A 78 2.99 -5.25 -2.66
CA VAL A 78 3.70 -4.83 -3.88
C VAL A 78 3.82 -6.02 -4.84
N GLY A 79 2.98 -6.07 -5.87
CA GLY A 79 2.88 -7.18 -6.82
C GLY A 79 3.51 -6.91 -8.19
N GLN A 80 3.87 -5.65 -8.49
CA GLN A 80 4.37 -5.24 -9.80
C GLN A 80 5.56 -4.30 -9.65
N GLY A 81 6.47 -4.31 -10.63
CA GLY A 81 7.68 -3.49 -10.65
C GLY A 81 7.42 -1.99 -10.88
N ASP A 82 8.49 -1.20 -10.80
CA ASP A 82 8.45 0.25 -11.00
C ASP A 82 8.18 0.64 -12.46
N SER A 83 7.76 1.89 -12.69
CA SER A 83 7.41 2.42 -14.02
C SER A 83 7.83 3.88 -14.17
N PRO A 84 8.41 4.28 -15.32
CA PRO A 84 8.76 5.68 -15.57
C PRO A 84 7.54 6.54 -15.97
N ARG A 85 6.35 5.94 -16.11
CA ARG A 85 5.14 6.67 -16.53
C ARG A 85 4.61 7.51 -15.36
N ALA A 86 4.35 8.80 -15.59
CA ALA A 86 3.77 9.67 -14.57
C ALA A 86 2.46 9.11 -14.00
N GLY A 87 2.34 9.14 -12.67
CA GLY A 87 1.25 8.51 -11.91
C GLY A 87 1.41 7.00 -11.71
N TYR A 88 2.39 6.34 -12.32
CA TYR A 88 2.67 4.90 -12.11
C TYR A 88 3.94 4.70 -11.28
N GLY A 89 4.12 3.46 -10.88
CA GLY A 89 5.26 2.89 -10.16
C GLY A 89 4.88 1.48 -9.69
N PRO A 90 5.42 0.99 -8.56
CA PRO A 90 5.09 -0.33 -8.04
C PRO A 90 3.58 -0.50 -7.85
N GLY A 91 3.04 -1.55 -8.48
CA GLY A 91 1.62 -1.89 -8.42
C GLY A 91 1.29 -2.70 -7.17
N ILE A 92 0.14 -2.40 -6.58
CA ILE A 92 -0.35 -2.97 -5.33
C ILE A 92 -1.55 -3.88 -5.62
N THR A 93 -1.48 -5.08 -5.08
CA THR A 93 -2.63 -5.98 -4.95
C THR A 93 -3.25 -5.77 -3.56
N LEU A 94 -4.49 -5.28 -3.52
CA LEU A 94 -5.21 -5.06 -2.27
C LEU A 94 -5.57 -6.40 -1.60
N LEU A 95 -5.46 -6.45 -0.26
CA LEU A 95 -5.85 -7.60 0.56
C LEU A 95 -7.06 -7.31 1.46
N MET A 96 -7.07 -6.14 2.10
CA MET A 96 -8.16 -5.73 2.99
C MET A 96 -8.23 -4.21 3.10
N THR A 97 -9.37 -3.69 3.55
CA THR A 97 -9.56 -2.26 3.81
C THR A 97 -10.58 -2.05 4.93
N ALA A 98 -10.47 -0.91 5.61
CA ALA A 98 -11.45 -0.43 6.57
C ALA A 98 -11.56 1.10 6.49
N THR A 99 -12.71 1.65 6.92
CA THR A 99 -13.02 3.10 6.75
C THR A 99 -13.32 3.83 8.06
N GLY A 100 -13.49 3.11 9.17
CA GLY A 100 -13.81 3.65 10.49
C GLY A 100 -12.64 3.59 11.48
N GLY A 101 -11.39 3.53 10.97
CA GLY A 101 -10.19 3.47 11.81
C GLY A 101 -9.98 2.14 12.53
N GLU A 102 -10.56 1.05 12.00
CA GLU A 102 -10.49 -0.29 12.58
C GLU A 102 -9.13 -0.97 12.34
N ILE A 103 -8.34 -0.51 11.36
CA ILE A 103 -7.00 -1.02 11.06
C ILE A 103 -5.96 -0.02 11.55
N GLU A 104 -4.97 -0.51 12.30
CA GLU A 104 -3.80 0.24 12.75
C GLU A 104 -2.53 -0.37 12.14
N PRO A 105 -1.95 0.24 11.10
CA PRO A 105 -0.69 -0.21 10.52
C PRO A 105 0.47 -0.06 11.50
N ILE A 106 1.28 -1.11 11.67
CA ILE A 106 2.48 -1.11 12.51
C ILE A 106 3.69 -1.29 11.62
N VAL A 107 4.45 -0.21 11.38
CA VAL A 107 5.67 -0.28 10.58
C VAL A 107 6.69 -1.21 11.25
N THR A 108 7.04 -2.29 10.56
CA THR A 108 7.90 -3.37 11.06
C THR A 108 8.85 -3.80 9.94
N GLN A 109 10.11 -4.07 10.26
CA GLN A 109 11.06 -4.57 9.28
C GLN A 109 10.73 -6.01 8.87
N GLY A 110 10.98 -6.35 7.60
CA GLY A 110 10.86 -7.72 7.10
C GLY A 110 9.43 -8.22 6.86
N VAL A 111 8.43 -7.33 6.78
CA VAL A 111 7.06 -7.72 6.42
C VAL A 111 6.94 -7.87 4.90
N ASN A 112 7.34 -9.03 4.41
CA ASN A 112 7.29 -9.39 3.00
C ASN A 112 6.87 -10.86 2.83
N LEU A 113 6.20 -11.15 1.71
CA LEU A 113 5.69 -12.48 1.41
C LEU A 113 6.77 -13.57 1.42
N LYS A 114 8.02 -13.24 1.06
CA LYS A 114 9.15 -14.16 1.12
C LYS A 114 9.34 -14.69 2.55
N GLU A 115 9.40 -13.80 3.52
CA GLU A 115 9.59 -14.09 4.94
C GLU A 115 8.35 -14.77 5.53
N ILE A 116 7.14 -14.31 5.15
CA ILE A 116 5.87 -14.89 5.63
C ILE A 116 5.68 -16.33 5.13
N PHE A 117 6.08 -16.62 3.89
CA PHE A 117 5.94 -17.95 3.28
C PHE A 117 7.20 -18.82 3.40
N ASN A 118 8.26 -18.30 4.02
CA ASN A 118 9.56 -18.98 4.15
C ASN A 118 10.11 -19.46 2.79
N LEU A 119 10.11 -18.56 1.80
CA LEU A 119 10.64 -18.86 0.47
C LEU A 119 12.18 -18.84 0.46
N PRO A 120 12.83 -19.68 -0.36
CA PRO A 120 14.28 -19.66 -0.51
C PRO A 120 14.78 -18.36 -1.15
N ASP A 121 16.08 -18.11 -0.99
CA ASP A 121 16.81 -17.06 -1.72
C ASP A 121 16.92 -17.36 -3.22
#